data_AF-A0A0D2FHK5-F1
#
_entry.id   AF-A0A0D2FHK5-F1
#
_cell.length_a   1.000
_cell.length_b   1.000
_cell.length_c   1.000
_cell.angle_alpha   90.00
_cell.angle_beta   90.00
_cell.angle_gamma   90.00
#
_symmetry.space_group_name_H-M   'P 1'
#
loop_
_entity.id
_entity.type
_entity.pdbx_description
1 polymer ?
#
loop_
_entity_poly.entity_id
_entity_poly.type
_entity_poly.pdbx_seq_one_letter_code
_entity_poly.pdbx_strand_id
1 'polypeptide(L)'
;MLLDSNRNLKLADMDRAVRIGEEIAVLTEPFGWLLSKDDDGDPGTYGLAGARTETFAVGSIYYTLLRGHEPYETESWGRDHFVTLAEKFQFRQFPPLTNSASDAIVRKC
;
A
#
# COMPACT_ATOMS: atom_id res chain seq x y z
N MET A 1 -2.55 -5.25 -12.15
CA MET A 1 -1.49 -5.29 -13.18
C MET A 1 -1.76 -6.42 -14.17
N LEU A 2 -1.33 -6.27 -15.42
CA LEU A 2 -1.43 -7.31 -16.45
C LEU A 2 -0.04 -7.65 -16.98
N LEU A 3 0.17 -8.91 -17.38
CA LEU A 3 1.41 -9.40 -17.97
C LEU A 3 1.20 -9.65 -19.47
N ASP A 4 2.05 -9.09 -20.32
CA ASP A 4 2.00 -9.37 -21.76
C ASP A 4 2.90 -10.56 -22.17
N SER A 5 2.82 -10.96 -23.45
CA SER A 5 3.58 -12.10 -24.00
C SER A 5 5.10 -11.91 -23.95
N ASN A 6 5.56 -10.66 -23.83
CA ASN A 6 6.98 -10.31 -23.73
C ASN A 6 7.45 -10.21 -22.27
N ARG A 7 6.62 -10.64 -21.32
CA ARG A 7 6.86 -10.53 -19.88
C ARG A 7 6.97 -9.10 -19.36
N ASN A 8 6.34 -8.13 -20.04
CA ASN A 8 6.23 -6.79 -19.48
C ASN A 8 5.01 -6.70 -18.57
N LEU A 9 5.21 -6.11 -17.39
CA LEU A 9 4.13 -5.73 -16.50
C LEU A 9 3.56 -4.38 -16.92
N LYS A 10 2.22 -4.29 -16.97
CA LYS A 10 1.49 -3.07 -17.29
C LYS A 10 0.52 -2.74 -16.16
N LEU A 11 0.47 -1.46 -15.80
CA LEU A 11 -0.59 -0.92 -14.98
C LEU A 11 -1.90 -0.93 -15.78
N ALA A 12 -3.02 -1.17 -15.11
CA ALA A 12 -4.35 -1.26 -15.71
C ALA A 12 -5.38 -0.63 -14.76
N ASP A 13 -6.62 -0.48 -15.22
CA ASP A 13 -7.78 -0.06 -14.42
C ASP A 13 -7.73 1.40 -13.89
N MET A 14 -6.96 2.27 -14.56
CA MET A 14 -6.82 3.69 -14.18
C MET A 14 -8.10 4.52 -14.41
N ASP A 15 -9.05 4.01 -15.20
CA ASP A 15 -10.35 4.64 -15.50
C ASP A 15 -11.42 4.33 -14.44
N ARG A 16 -11.12 3.45 -13.48
CA ARG A 16 -11.97 3.14 -12.32
C ARG A 16 -11.47 3.72 -10.99
N ALA A 17 -10.37 4.45 -11.01
CA ALA A 17 -9.80 5.07 -9.83
C ALA A 17 -10.59 6.34 -9.42
N VAL A 18 -10.55 6.66 -8.12
CA VAL A 18 -10.93 7.98 -7.59
C VAL A 18 -10.05 9.03 -8.27
N ARG A 19 -10.62 10.17 -8.70
CA ARG A 19 -9.81 11.17 -9.41
C ARG A 19 -8.85 11.85 -8.45
N ILE A 20 -7.69 12.24 -8.96
CA ILE A 20 -6.71 13.02 -8.18
C ILE A 20 -7.40 14.28 -7.63
N GLY A 21 -7.26 14.50 -6.32
CA GLY A 21 -7.87 15.60 -5.58
C GLY A 21 -9.28 15.33 -5.06
N GLU A 22 -9.91 14.21 -5.40
CA GLU A 22 -11.18 13.76 -4.80
C GLU A 22 -10.91 12.98 -3.51
N GLU A 23 -11.85 13.03 -2.57
CA GLU A 23 -11.79 12.31 -1.29
C GLU A 23 -11.90 10.80 -1.52
N ILE A 24 -11.03 10.03 -0.87
CA ILE A 24 -11.07 8.58 -0.94
C ILE A 24 -12.00 8.04 0.15
N ALA A 25 -13.06 7.36 -0.27
CA ALA A 25 -14.02 6.75 0.65
C ALA A 25 -13.43 5.56 1.42
N VAL A 26 -12.56 4.77 0.79
CA VAL A 26 -11.94 3.59 1.40
C VAL A 26 -10.59 3.26 0.76
N LEU A 27 -9.60 2.95 1.60
CA LEU A 27 -8.41 2.18 1.23
C LEU A 27 -8.31 0.98 2.17
N THR A 28 -7.77 -0.12 1.67
CA THR A 28 -7.51 -1.32 2.47
C THR A 28 -6.03 -1.62 2.49
N GLU A 29 -5.58 -2.29 3.54
CA GLU A 29 -4.25 -2.87 3.61
C GLU A 29 -4.07 -3.85 2.44
N PRO A 30 -2.86 -3.93 1.85
CA PRO A 30 -1.65 -3.20 2.21
C PRO A 30 -1.48 -1.84 1.47
N PHE A 31 -2.54 -1.28 0.88
CA PHE A 31 -2.44 -0.15 -0.07
C PHE A 31 -2.70 1.23 0.54
N GLY A 32 -3.09 1.32 1.81
CA GLY A 32 -3.27 2.58 2.52
C GLY A 32 -3.67 2.40 3.97
N TRP A 33 -3.81 3.52 4.67
CA TRP A 33 -4.28 3.62 6.06
C TRP A 33 -4.96 4.98 6.27
N LEU A 34 -5.67 5.14 7.40
CA LEU A 34 -6.31 6.40 7.76
C LEU A 34 -5.27 7.43 8.23
N LEU A 35 -5.44 8.68 7.84
CA LEU A 35 -4.60 9.78 8.29
C LEU A 35 -4.60 9.89 9.81
N SER A 36 -3.40 10.01 10.37
CA SER A 36 -3.20 10.34 11.77
C SER A 36 -3.24 11.86 11.98
N LYS A 37 -3.23 12.30 13.24
CA LYS A 37 -3.09 13.72 13.61
C LYS A 37 -1.79 14.37 13.10
N ASP A 38 -0.80 13.55 12.76
CA ASP A 38 0.53 14.00 12.31
C ASP A 38 0.61 14.03 10.76
N ASP A 39 -0.46 13.63 10.07
CA ASP A 39 -0.56 13.65 8.61
C ASP A 39 -1.28 14.91 8.10
N ASP A 40 -0.96 15.32 6.88
CA ASP A 40 -1.68 16.38 6.18
C ASP A 40 -3.09 15.91 5.76
N GLY A 41 -4.13 16.52 6.32
CA GLY A 41 -5.54 16.27 6.00
C GLY A 41 -6.41 16.16 7.25
N ASP A 42 -7.60 15.56 7.11
CA ASP A 42 -8.51 15.32 8.23
C ASP A 42 -8.23 13.94 8.86
N PRO A 43 -7.78 13.88 10.14
CA PRO A 43 -7.47 12.62 10.80
C PRO A 43 -8.68 11.68 10.86
N GLY A 44 -8.44 10.39 10.63
CA GLY A 44 -9.52 9.40 10.55
C GLY A 44 -10.21 9.30 9.18
N THR A 45 -9.74 10.05 8.18
CA THR A 45 -10.10 9.87 6.76
C THR A 45 -8.93 9.28 5.98
N TYR A 46 -9.13 8.87 4.73
CA TYR A 46 -8.03 8.53 3.82
C TYR A 46 -7.46 9.75 3.08
N GLY A 47 -8.03 10.95 3.29
CA GLY A 47 -7.65 12.18 2.58
C GLY A 47 -7.97 12.14 1.08
N LEU A 48 -7.28 13.00 0.33
CA LEU A 48 -7.47 13.14 -1.11
C LEU A 48 -6.60 12.16 -1.89
N ALA A 49 -7.13 11.61 -2.98
CA ALA A 49 -6.37 10.80 -3.92
C ALA A 49 -5.25 11.63 -4.55
N GLY A 50 -4.03 11.09 -4.58
CA GLY A 50 -2.90 11.78 -5.17
C GLY A 50 -1.58 11.05 -4.94
N ALA A 51 -0.48 11.79 -5.11
CA ALA A 51 0.86 11.23 -5.08
C ALA A 51 1.15 10.43 -3.80
N ARG A 52 0.66 10.86 -2.63
CA ARG A 52 0.87 10.16 -1.36
C ARG A 52 0.27 8.75 -1.38
N THR A 53 -1.00 8.63 -1.74
CA THR A 53 -1.72 7.35 -1.73
C THR A 53 -1.21 6.41 -2.82
N GLU A 54 -0.99 6.94 -4.02
CA GLU A 54 -0.46 6.15 -5.15
C GLU A 54 0.98 5.69 -4.92
N THR A 55 1.85 6.54 -4.35
CA THR A 55 3.25 6.18 -4.07
C THR A 55 3.33 5.04 -3.06
N PHE A 56 2.51 5.09 -2.02
CA PHE A 56 2.47 4.01 -1.03
C PHE A 56 1.93 2.70 -1.64
N ALA A 57 0.82 2.77 -2.38
CA ALA A 57 0.25 1.60 -3.06
C ALA A 57 1.26 0.96 -4.03
N VAL A 58 2.00 1.77 -4.80
CA VAL A 58 3.09 1.30 -5.66
C VAL A 58 4.23 0.66 -4.86
N GLY A 59 4.58 1.21 -3.69
CA GLY A 59 5.54 0.61 -2.76
C GLY A 59 5.14 -0.79 -2.31
N SER A 60 3.88 -0.97 -1.92
CA SER A 60 3.31 -2.27 -1.53
C SER A 60 3.28 -3.27 -2.69
N ILE A 61 2.96 -2.81 -3.90
CA ILE A 61 3.06 -3.63 -5.11
C ILE A 61 4.51 -4.03 -5.39
N TYR A 62 5.46 -3.10 -5.26
CA TYR A 62 6.87 -3.39 -5.49
C TYR A 62 7.42 -4.38 -4.45
N TYR A 63 7.03 -4.25 -3.18
CA TYR A 63 7.30 -5.27 -2.15
C TYR A 63 6.81 -6.64 -2.60
N THR A 64 5.57 -6.73 -3.07
CA THR A 64 4.94 -7.97 -3.52
C THR A 64 5.70 -8.59 -4.68
N LEU A 65 6.12 -7.78 -5.65
CA LEU A 65 6.93 -8.24 -6.79
C LEU A 65 8.30 -8.80 -6.35
N LEU A 66 8.91 -8.23 -5.31
CA LEU A 66 10.21 -8.67 -4.79
C LEU A 66 10.12 -9.93 -3.94
N ARG A 67 9.04 -10.11 -3.18
CA ARG A 67 8.88 -11.22 -2.22
C ARG A 67 8.05 -12.38 -2.73
N GLY A 68 7.20 -12.14 -3.73
CA GLY A 68 6.22 -13.11 -4.24
C GLY A 68 4.98 -13.26 -3.37
N HIS A 69 4.78 -12.36 -2.39
CA HIS A 69 3.63 -12.34 -1.48
C HIS A 69 3.41 -10.90 -0.97
N GLU A 70 2.17 -10.55 -0.61
CA GLU A 70 1.83 -9.25 -0.04
C GLU A 70 2.50 -9.05 1.34
N PRO A 71 2.69 -7.80 1.81
CA PRO A 71 3.13 -7.54 3.17
C PRO A 71 2.29 -8.31 4.19
N TYR A 72 2.96 -9.05 5.07
CA TYR A 72 2.34 -9.90 6.10
C TYR A 72 1.47 -11.08 5.61
N GLU A 73 1.41 -11.37 4.31
CA GLU A 73 0.61 -12.50 3.79
C GLU A 73 1.03 -13.87 4.34
N THR A 74 2.29 -14.02 4.73
CA THR A 74 2.83 -15.27 5.30
C THR A 74 2.66 -15.39 6.82
N GLU A 75 2.08 -14.37 7.46
CA GLU A 75 1.80 -14.36 8.90
C GLU A 75 0.31 -14.62 9.16
N SER A 76 -0.02 -15.23 10.31
CA SER A 76 -1.40 -15.44 10.73
C SER A 76 -1.57 -15.10 12.21
N TRP A 77 -2.59 -14.29 12.52
CA TRP A 77 -2.94 -13.90 13.89
C TRP A 77 -4.32 -14.45 14.29
N GLY A 78 -4.66 -15.63 13.80
CA GLY A 78 -5.91 -16.31 14.16
C GLY A 78 -7.16 -15.51 13.75
N ARG A 79 -8.14 -15.42 14.64
CA ARG A 79 -9.43 -14.75 14.37
C ARG A 79 -9.28 -13.24 14.16
N ASP A 80 -8.25 -12.64 14.73
CA ASP A 80 -8.00 -11.20 14.69
C ASP A 80 -7.06 -10.81 13.54
N HIS A 81 -6.79 -11.71 12.58
CA HIS A 81 -5.81 -11.48 11.52
C HIS A 81 -5.99 -10.14 10.79
N PHE A 82 -7.21 -9.81 10.37
CA PHE A 82 -7.47 -8.55 9.67
C PHE A 82 -7.43 -7.32 10.59
N VAL A 83 -7.74 -7.49 11.88
CA VAL A 83 -7.61 -6.41 12.88
C VAL A 83 -6.13 -6.10 13.10
N THR A 84 -5.32 -7.14 13.34
CA THR A 84 -3.87 -6.98 13.52
C THR A 84 -3.19 -6.45 12.25
N LEU A 85 -3.62 -6.89 11.07
CA LEU A 85 -3.11 -6.36 9.80
C LEU A 85 -3.41 -4.86 9.68
N ALA A 86 -4.65 -4.46 9.94
CA ALA A 86 -5.05 -3.06 9.89
C ALA A 86 -4.30 -2.20 10.92
N GLU A 87 -4.17 -2.67 12.15
CA GLU A 87 -3.39 -1.99 13.18
C GLU A 87 -1.93 -1.81 12.78
N LYS A 88 -1.30 -2.84 12.19
CA LYS A 88 0.10 -2.77 11.74
C LYS A 88 0.29 -1.65 10.71
N PHE A 89 -0.56 -1.58 9.70
CA PHE A 89 -0.50 -0.50 8.70
C PHE A 89 -0.86 0.87 9.29
N GLN A 90 -1.90 0.93 10.12
CA GLN A 90 -2.32 2.16 10.80
C GLN A 90 -1.21 2.75 11.69
N PHE A 91 -0.41 1.89 12.33
CA PHE A 91 0.73 2.28 13.16
C PHE A 91 2.08 2.24 12.41
N ARG A 92 2.07 2.10 11.08
CA ARG A 92 3.28 2.07 10.22
C ARG A 92 4.31 1.02 10.65
N GLN A 93 3.83 -0.08 11.22
CA GLN A 93 4.62 -1.28 11.49
C GLN A 93 4.66 -2.08 10.20
N PHE A 94 5.72 -1.91 9.43
CA PHE A 94 5.91 -2.60 8.15
C PHE A 94 6.82 -3.83 8.30
N PRO A 95 6.75 -4.80 7.36
CA PRO A 95 7.65 -5.94 7.36
C PRO A 95 9.12 -5.51 7.29
N PRO A 96 10.05 -6.31 7.84
CA PRO A 96 11.47 -5.99 7.80
C PRO A 96 11.99 -5.91 6.36
N LEU A 97 12.79 -4.87 6.11
CA LEU A 97 13.45 -4.61 4.83
C LEU A 97 14.97 -4.79 4.99
N THR A 98 15.62 -5.26 3.94
CA THR A 98 17.09 -5.38 3.85
C THR A 98 17.74 -4.05 3.44
N ASN A 99 19.07 -4.03 3.35
CA ASN A 99 19.86 -2.91 2.84
C ASN A 99 20.06 -2.95 1.31
N SER A 100 19.29 -3.79 0.59
CA SER A 100 19.36 -3.84 -0.87
C SER A 100 18.83 -2.55 -1.50
N ALA A 101 19.28 -2.26 -2.73
CA ALA A 101 18.79 -1.11 -3.49
C ALA A 101 17.27 -1.18 -3.74
N SER A 102 16.72 -2.37 -3.97
CA SER A 102 15.27 -2.57 -4.15
C SER A 102 14.49 -2.25 -2.88
N ASP A 103 14.95 -2.71 -1.72
CA ASP A 103 14.30 -2.39 -0.45
C ASP A 103 14.48 -0.91 -0.06
N ALA A 104 15.52 -0.24 -0.57
CA ALA A 104 15.66 1.20 -0.44
C ALA A 104 14.60 1.98 -1.22
N ILE A 105 14.04 1.42 -2.30
CA ILE A 105 12.90 1.99 -3.01
C ILE A 105 11.62 1.78 -2.18
N VAL A 106 11.36 0.54 -1.73
CA VAL A 106 10.18 0.23 -0.90
C VAL A 106 10.10 1.13 0.34
N ARG A 107 11.23 1.36 1.02
CA ARG A 107 11.29 2.22 2.23
C ARG A 107 10.99 3.70 1.97
N LYS A 108 11.20 4.18 0.74
CA LYS A 108 10.95 5.57 0.36
C LYS A 108 9.52 5.82 -0.08
N CYS A 109 8.82 4.76 -0.48
CA CYS A 109 7.38 4.77 -0.71
C CYS A 109 6.64 4.78 0.62
#